data_AF-A0A9W4XXP9-F1
#
_entry.id   AF-A0A9W4XXP9-F1
#
_cell.length_a   1.000
_cell.length_b   1.000
_cell.length_c   1.000
_cell.angle_alpha   90.00
_cell.angle_beta   90.00
_cell.angle_gamma   90.00
#
_symmetry.space_group_name_H-M   'P 1'
#
loop_
_entity.id
_entity.type
_entity.pdbx_description
1 polymer ?
#
loop_
_entity_poly.entity_id
_entity_poly.type
_entity_poly.pdbx_seq_one_letter_code
_entity_poly.pdbx_strand_id
1 'polypeptide(L)'
;MDVPKEVRETVPPWMKETLLGAPEGSIRQYRDGNMHVREYADRYSVHYDRFDPRSAPIRHLLFDAQEVAAGLAYAAVAGLAAARGPGGPGRALAAAAAAGCAGYAAARRLKGRP
;
A
#
# COMPACT_ATOMS: atom_id res chain seq x y z
N MET A 1 4.18 15.38 -0.48
CA MET A 1 4.00 16.81 -0.80
C MET A 1 2.80 16.92 -1.72
N ASP A 2 1.93 17.88 -1.48
CA ASP A 2 0.82 18.16 -2.40
C ASP A 2 1.15 19.39 -3.26
N VAL A 3 0.87 19.27 -4.56
CA VAL A 3 1.11 20.30 -5.59
C VAL A 3 -0.25 20.66 -6.19
N PRO A 4 -0.77 21.87 -5.98
CA PRO A 4 -2.04 22.30 -6.57
C PRO A 4 -1.96 22.32 -8.11
N LYS A 5 -3.06 21.99 -8.79
CA LYS A 5 -3.09 21.96 -10.27
C LYS A 5 -2.90 23.35 -10.89
N GLU A 6 -3.18 24.41 -10.15
CA GLU A 6 -2.92 25.79 -10.55
C GLU A 6 -1.42 26.07 -10.70
N VAL A 7 -0.57 25.37 -9.94
CA VAL A 7 0.90 25.49 -10.02
C VAL A 7 1.45 24.62 -11.14
N ARG A 8 0.88 23.43 -11.33
CA ARG A 8 1.26 22.51 -12.38
C ARG A 8 0.03 21.79 -12.90
N GLU A 9 -0.40 22.17 -14.10
CA GLU A 9 -1.63 21.65 -14.69
C GLU A 9 -1.52 20.19 -15.13
N THR A 10 -0.34 19.76 -15.58
CA THR A 10 -0.13 18.43 -16.16
C THR A 10 1.05 17.67 -15.58
N VAL A 11 0.88 16.34 -15.55
CA VAL A 11 1.93 15.40 -15.17
C VAL A 11 3.06 15.42 -16.21
N PRO A 12 4.34 15.37 -15.82
CA PRO A 12 5.44 15.27 -16.76
C PRO A 12 5.26 14.11 -17.77
N PRO A 13 5.53 14.32 -19.07
CA PRO A 13 5.21 13.35 -20.12
C PRO A 13 6.01 12.04 -20.05
N TRP A 14 7.14 12.02 -19.34
CA TRP A 14 7.94 10.81 -19.13
C TRP A 14 7.41 9.91 -18.02
N MET A 15 6.50 10.39 -17.18
CA MET A 15 5.93 9.58 -16.11
C MET A 15 4.93 8.56 -16.65
N LYS A 16 5.07 7.32 -16.20
CA LYS A 16 4.24 6.20 -16.66
C LYS A 16 3.11 5.95 -15.67
N GLU A 17 1.89 5.83 -16.19
CA GLU A 17 0.72 5.44 -15.38
C GLU A 17 0.93 4.04 -14.79
N THR A 18 0.39 3.80 -13.59
CA THR A 18 0.55 2.54 -12.87
C THR A 18 -0.70 2.21 -12.05
N LEU A 19 -0.92 0.91 -11.85
CA LEU A 19 -1.88 0.39 -10.87
C LEU A 19 -1.20 -0.02 -9.54
N LEU A 20 0.11 0.16 -9.43
CA LEU A 20 0.88 -0.22 -8.24
C LEU A 20 0.78 0.83 -7.13
N GLY A 21 -0.07 0.54 -6.15
CA GLY A 21 -0.31 1.37 -4.98
C GLY A 21 -1.82 1.48 -4.71
N ALA A 22 -2.17 1.76 -3.46
CA ALA A 22 -3.57 2.05 -3.13
C ALA A 22 -3.98 3.37 -3.80
N PRO A 23 -5.11 3.43 -4.54
CA PRO A 23 -5.52 4.64 -5.25
C PRO A 23 -5.89 5.78 -4.29
N GLU A 24 -6.44 5.49 -3.11
CA GLU A 24 -6.79 6.49 -2.09
C GLU A 24 -7.63 7.67 -2.62
N GLY A 25 -8.55 7.40 -3.55
CA GLY A 25 -9.40 8.41 -4.17
C GLY A 25 -8.73 9.21 -5.29
N SER A 26 -7.49 8.88 -5.65
CA SER A 26 -6.87 9.42 -6.88
C SER A 26 -7.55 8.89 -8.14
N ILE A 27 -7.57 9.74 -9.15
CA ILE A 27 -8.12 9.47 -10.48
C ILE A 27 -7.12 8.61 -11.28
N ARG A 28 -5.82 8.94 -11.15
CA ARG A 28 -4.71 8.24 -11.81
C ARG A 28 -3.49 8.22 -10.89
N GLN A 29 -2.60 7.25 -11.12
CA GLN A 29 -1.34 7.11 -10.39
C GLN A 29 -0.19 6.93 -11.39
N TYR A 30 0.96 7.54 -11.11
CA TYR A 30 2.11 7.57 -11.99
C TYR A 30 3.40 7.24 -11.25
N ARG A 31 4.33 6.53 -11.89
CA ARG A 31 5.63 6.19 -11.30
C ARG A 31 6.79 6.39 -12.26
N ASP A 32 7.86 6.97 -11.73
CA ASP A 32 9.17 7.05 -12.37
C ASP A 32 10.27 6.80 -11.33
N GLY A 33 10.95 5.66 -11.47
CA GLY A 33 11.79 5.09 -10.41
C GLY A 33 11.08 5.08 -9.05
N ASN A 34 11.70 5.76 -8.08
CA ASN A 34 11.23 5.89 -6.71
C ASN A 34 10.13 6.94 -6.50
N MET A 35 9.84 7.76 -7.50
CA MET A 35 8.81 8.80 -7.40
C MET A 35 7.44 8.20 -7.71
N HIS A 36 6.47 8.46 -6.84
CA HIS A 36 5.07 8.11 -7.02
C HIS A 36 4.20 9.36 -6.93
N VAL A 37 3.42 9.58 -7.98
CA VAL A 37 2.50 10.71 -8.09
C VAL A 37 1.08 10.19 -8.18
N ARG A 38 0.20 10.76 -7.36
CA ARG A 38 -1.23 10.53 -7.43
C ARG A 38 -1.93 11.78 -7.90
N GLU A 39 -2.80 11.63 -8.89
CA GLU A 39 -3.58 12.72 -9.45
C GLU A 39 -4.97 12.76 -8.81
N TYR A 40 -5.32 13.90 -8.25
CA TYR A 40 -6.67 14.23 -7.78
C TYR A 40 -7.28 15.30 -8.68
N ALA A 41 -8.55 15.65 -8.43
CA ALA A 41 -9.25 16.67 -9.20
C ALA A 41 -8.59 18.06 -9.07
N ASP A 42 -8.07 18.37 -7.89
CA ASP A 42 -7.56 19.69 -7.48
C ASP A 42 -6.04 19.75 -7.33
N ARG A 43 -5.37 18.60 -7.13
CA ARG A 43 -3.94 18.55 -6.83
C ARG A 43 -3.26 17.26 -7.30
N TYR A 44 -1.93 17.27 -7.25
CA TYR A 44 -1.10 16.08 -7.28
C TYR A 44 -0.52 15.82 -5.89
N SER A 45 -0.54 14.57 -5.43
CA SER A 45 0.23 14.16 -4.26
C SER A 45 1.47 13.40 -4.70
N VAL A 46 2.63 13.92 -4.35
CA VAL A 46 3.94 13.38 -4.71
C VAL A 46 4.61 12.82 -3.47
N HIS A 47 5.05 11.57 -3.53
CA HIS A 47 5.93 10.98 -2.54
C HIS A 47 7.08 10.22 -3.20
N TYR A 48 8.17 10.12 -2.47
CA TYR A 48 9.33 9.34 -2.84
C TYR A 48 9.41 8.10 -1.96
N ASP A 49 9.32 6.94 -2.60
CA ASP A 49 9.61 5.68 -1.95
C ASP A 49 11.13 5.54 -1.78
N ARG A 50 11.57 4.86 -0.73
CA ARG A 50 12.99 4.49 -0.58
C ARG A 50 13.39 3.44 -1.61
N PHE A 51 12.46 2.56 -1.99
CA PHE A 51 12.67 1.53 -3.01
C PHE A 51 11.49 1.45 -3.98
N ASP A 52 11.78 1.48 -5.29
CA ASP A 52 10.75 1.23 -6.31
C ASP A 52 10.20 -0.20 -6.19
N PRO A 53 8.87 -0.39 -5.99
CA PRO A 53 8.26 -1.71 -5.86
C PRO A 53 8.45 -2.59 -7.09
N ARG A 54 8.72 -2.02 -8.27
CA ARG A 54 8.92 -2.76 -9.53
C ARG A 54 10.29 -3.42 -9.59
N SER A 55 11.31 -2.82 -8.95
CA SER A 55 12.69 -3.32 -9.00
C SER A 55 13.13 -3.99 -7.69
N ALA A 56 12.58 -3.56 -6.55
CA ALA A 56 12.95 -4.05 -5.23
C ALA A 56 11.74 -4.29 -4.31
N PRO A 57 10.81 -5.19 -4.68
CA PRO A 57 9.52 -5.37 -4.01
C PRO A 57 9.64 -5.74 -2.52
N ILE A 58 10.61 -6.58 -2.17
CA ILE A 58 10.84 -6.99 -0.76
C ILE A 58 11.31 -5.80 0.08
N ARG A 59 12.24 -4.99 -0.45
CA ARG A 59 12.71 -3.79 0.28
C ARG A 59 11.60 -2.76 0.38
N HIS A 60 10.84 -2.53 -0.69
CA HIS A 60 9.67 -1.66 -0.66
C HIS A 60 8.67 -2.10 0.42
N LEU A 61 8.38 -3.39 0.53
CA LEU A 61 7.48 -3.92 1.56
C LEU A 61 7.95 -3.61 2.99
N LEU A 62 9.25 -3.75 3.26
CA LEU A 62 9.81 -3.57 4.61
C LEU A 62 10.00 -2.10 5.01
N PHE A 63 10.29 -1.23 4.05
CA PHE A 63 10.67 0.16 4.32
C PHE A 63 9.60 1.18 3.95
N ASP A 64 8.80 0.92 2.92
CA ASP A 64 7.83 1.88 2.36
C ASP A 64 6.37 1.46 2.61
N ALA A 65 6.08 0.15 2.66
CA ALA A 65 4.73 -0.42 2.80
C ALA A 65 4.56 -1.31 4.05
N GLN A 66 5.04 -0.84 5.20
CA GLN A 66 5.03 -1.58 6.47
C GLN A 66 3.63 -2.01 6.94
N GLU A 67 2.59 -1.26 6.57
CA GLU A 67 1.19 -1.63 6.81
C GLU A 67 0.80 -2.93 6.09
N VAL A 68 1.32 -3.15 4.88
CA VAL A 68 1.12 -4.39 4.13
C VAL A 68 1.90 -5.52 4.78
N ALA A 69 3.14 -5.26 5.21
CA ALA A 69 3.94 -6.24 5.94
C ALA A 69 3.26 -6.69 7.25
N ALA A 70 2.70 -5.75 8.00
CA ALA A 70 1.91 -6.05 9.20
C ALA A 70 0.69 -6.90 8.88
N GLY A 71 -0.10 -6.55 7.85
CA GLY A 71 -1.23 -7.37 7.42
C GLY A 71 -0.84 -8.80 7.08
N LEU A 72 0.25 -9.00 6.32
CA LEU A 72 0.75 -10.34 5.98
C LEU A 72 1.20 -11.12 7.21
N ALA A 73 1.89 -10.48 8.15
CA ALA A 73 2.35 -11.12 9.38
C ALA A 73 1.16 -11.60 10.25
N TYR A 74 0.15 -10.75 10.45
CA TYR A 74 -1.05 -11.11 11.20
C TYR A 74 -1.83 -12.24 10.51
N ALA A 75 -1.97 -12.19 9.18
CA ALA A 75 -2.61 -13.25 8.42
C ALA A 75 -1.89 -14.60 8.59
N ALA A 76 -0.56 -14.60 8.49
CA ALA A 76 0.25 -15.80 8.63
C ALA A 76 0.14 -16.42 10.04
N VAL A 77 0.28 -15.60 11.10
CA VAL A 77 0.21 -16.08 12.49
C VAL A 77 -1.18 -16.64 12.80
N ALA A 78 -2.25 -15.90 12.48
CA ALA A 78 -3.61 -16.32 12.79
C ALA A 78 -4.04 -17.54 11.95
N GLY A 79 -3.73 -17.54 10.65
CA GLY A 79 -4.03 -18.65 9.76
C GLY A 79 -3.34 -19.94 10.20
N LEU A 80 -2.05 -19.86 10.55
CA LEU A 80 -1.27 -21.00 11.02
C LEU A 80 -1.76 -21.49 12.39
N ALA A 81 -2.09 -20.59 13.32
CA ALA A 81 -2.67 -20.97 14.61
C ALA A 81 -4.02 -21.68 14.44
N ALA A 82 -4.89 -21.16 13.57
CA ALA A 82 -6.20 -21.74 13.29
C ALA A 82 -6.12 -23.09 12.57
N ALA A 83 -5.14 -23.27 11.66
CA ALA A 83 -4.88 -24.52 10.95
C ALA A 83 -4.35 -25.64 11.86
N ARG A 84 -3.71 -25.29 12.98
CA ARG A 84 -3.26 -26.24 14.00
C ARG A 84 -4.36 -26.64 15.00
N GLY A 85 -5.45 -25.88 15.04
CA GLY A 85 -6.59 -26.12 15.93
C GLY A 85 -7.72 -26.95 15.27
N PRO A 86 -8.77 -27.29 16.03
CA PRO A 86 -9.87 -28.10 15.53
C PRO A 86 -10.74 -27.32 14.54
N GLY A 87 -10.68 -27.62 13.24
CA GLY A 87 -11.48 -26.95 12.22
C GLY A 87 -10.96 -27.24 10.81
N GLY A 88 -11.79 -26.99 9.79
CA GLY A 88 -11.39 -27.19 8.39
C GLY A 88 -10.56 -26.04 7.81
N PRO A 89 -10.02 -26.19 6.59
CA PRO A 89 -9.24 -25.17 5.90
C PRO A 89 -9.98 -23.83 5.75
N GLY A 90 -11.31 -23.86 5.64
CA GLY A 90 -12.13 -22.64 5.60
C GLY A 90 -11.98 -21.76 6.85
N ARG A 91 -11.83 -22.37 8.04
CA ARG A 91 -11.62 -21.61 9.28
C ARG A 91 -10.24 -20.96 9.32
N ALA A 92 -9.21 -21.67 8.86
CA ALA A 92 -7.86 -21.13 8.79
C ALA A 92 -7.79 -19.94 7.81
N LEU A 93 -8.43 -20.07 6.65
CA LEU A 93 -8.51 -18.99 5.66
C LEU A 93 -9.27 -17.78 6.19
N ALA A 94 -10.41 -18.00 6.86
CA ALA A 94 -11.19 -16.92 7.47
C ALA A 94 -10.40 -16.18 8.56
N ALA A 95 -9.69 -16.93 9.43
CA ALA A 95 -8.82 -16.36 10.47
C ALA A 95 -7.67 -15.54 9.87
N ALA A 96 -7.01 -16.07 8.83
CA ALA A 96 -5.94 -15.36 8.12
C ALA A 96 -6.43 -14.06 7.50
N ALA A 97 -7.56 -14.09 6.78
CA ALA A 97 -8.13 -12.92 6.14
C ALA A 97 -8.53 -11.84 7.16
N ALA A 98 -9.27 -12.23 8.21
CA ALA A 98 -9.73 -11.30 9.24
C ALA A 98 -8.56 -10.64 9.99
N ALA A 99 -7.59 -11.44 10.44
CA ALA A 99 -6.41 -10.94 11.12
C ALA A 99 -5.54 -10.07 10.20
N GLY A 100 -5.37 -10.47 8.94
CA GLY A 100 -4.62 -9.69 7.97
C GLY A 100 -5.22 -8.32 7.69
N CYS A 101 -6.55 -8.25 7.50
CA CYS A 101 -7.26 -6.98 7.36
C CYS A 101 -7.13 -6.12 8.62
N ALA A 102 -7.25 -6.71 9.81
CA ALA A 102 -7.12 -5.99 11.08
C ALA A 102 -5.69 -5.44 11.27
N GLY A 103 -4.66 -6.26 11.01
CA GLY A 103 -3.26 -5.86 11.11
C GLY A 103 -2.90 -4.73 10.15
N TYR A 104 -3.34 -4.83 8.89
CA TYR A 104 -3.19 -3.77 7.90
C TYR A 104 -3.86 -2.46 8.34
N ALA A 105 -5.13 -2.53 8.75
CA ALA A 105 -5.89 -1.35 9.17
C ALA A 105 -5.30 -0.68 10.41
N ALA A 106 -4.84 -1.46 11.40
CA ALA A 106 -4.18 -0.94 12.59
C ALA A 106 -2.88 -0.22 12.24
N ALA A 107 -2.00 -0.86 11.45
CA ALA A 107 -0.73 -0.27 11.04
C ALA A 107 -0.92 1.01 10.19
N ARG A 108 -1.90 1.00 9.28
CA ARG A 108 -2.22 2.17 8.44
C ARG A 108 -2.69 3.37 9.26
N ARG A 109 -3.49 3.14 10.31
CA ARG A 109 -3.90 4.21 11.24
C ARG A 109 -2.73 4.83 11.98
N LEU A 110 -1.70 4.04 12.32
CA LEU A 110 -0.49 4.54 12.98
C LEU A 110 0.35 5.38 12.02
N LYS A 111 0.49 4.96 10.76
CA LYS A 111 1.20 5.69 9.71
C LYS A 111 0.52 7.00 9.29
N GLY A 112 -0.81 7.05 9.33
CA GLY A 112 -1.61 8.23 8.99
C GLY A 112 -1.83 9.22 10.14
N ARG A 113 -1.20 9.02 11.31
CA ARG A 113 -1.18 10.04 12.37
C ARG A 113 -0.20 11.16 11.96
N PRO A 114 -0.60 12.43 12.04
CA PRO A 114 0.26 13.56 11.71
C PRO A 114 1.50 13.61 12.60
#